data_AF-A0A1I5T9V7-F1
#
_entry.id   AF-A0A1I5T9V7-F1
#
_cell.length_a   1.000
_cell.length_b   1.000
_cell.length_c   1.000
_cell.angle_alpha   90.00
_cell.angle_beta   90.00
_cell.angle_gamma   90.00
#
_symmetry.space_group_name_H-M   'P 1'
#
loop_
_entity.id
_entity.type
_entity.pdbx_description
1 polymer ?
#
loop_
_entity_poly.entity_id
_entity_poly.type
_entity_poly.pdbx_seq_one_letter_code
_entity_poly.pdbx_strand_id
1 'polypeptide(L)'
;MYIAMQCADSNGTLNTEICTFYGIRYDTRYRSAVISTEHLNHDYVIPMDSKDYETAAKQIMEAMKAHVNLISIENGIICRGRKGESRHVEPQKLKIVPI
;
A
#
# COMPACT_ATOMS: atom_id res chain seq x y z
N MET A 1 -3.03 -9.60 10.27
CA MET A 1 -1.70 -9.47 9.62
C MET A 1 -1.28 -8.02 9.70
N TYR A 2 0.01 -7.76 9.77
CA TYR A 2 0.59 -6.42 9.74
C TYR A 2 1.23 -6.14 8.39
N ILE A 3 1.35 -4.86 8.03
CA ILE A 3 2.03 -4.40 6.83
C ILE A 3 3.10 -3.38 7.21
N ALA A 4 4.34 -3.64 6.80
CA ALA A 4 5.45 -2.71 6.86
C ALA A 4 5.59 -1.98 5.52
N MET A 5 5.74 -0.66 5.56
CA MET A 5 5.77 0.16 4.36
C MET A 5 6.59 1.43 4.58
N GLN A 6 7.22 1.93 3.52
CA GLN A 6 7.84 3.25 3.51
C GLN A 6 6.82 4.29 3.03
N CYS A 7 6.40 5.19 3.91
CA CYS A 7 5.38 6.19 3.65
C CYS A 7 5.99 7.57 3.43
N ALA A 8 5.52 8.30 2.41
CA ALA A 8 5.77 9.72 2.24
C ALA A 8 4.57 10.53 2.78
N ASP A 9 4.82 11.41 3.74
CA ASP A 9 3.82 12.36 4.22
C ASP A 9 3.63 13.55 3.26
N SER A 10 2.78 14.52 3.64
CA SER A 10 2.49 15.71 2.81
C SER A 10 3.69 16.63 2.58
N ASN A 11 4.72 16.50 3.40
CA ASN A 11 5.95 17.29 3.31
C ASN A 11 7.05 16.53 2.57
N GLY A 12 6.77 15.33 2.05
CA GLY A 12 7.74 14.46 1.40
C GLY A 12 8.69 13.74 2.38
N THR A 13 8.41 13.80 3.69
CA THR A 13 9.23 13.09 4.68
C THR A 13 8.92 11.60 4.60
N LEU A 14 9.97 10.79 4.49
CA LEU A 14 9.87 9.34 4.47
C LEU A 14 9.91 8.78 5.88
N ASN A 15 8.92 7.95 6.21
CA ASN A 15 8.86 7.23 7.48
C ASN A 15 8.52 5.76 7.22
N THR A 16 9.15 4.86 7.96
CA THR A 16 8.72 3.46 7.97
C THR A 16 7.54 3.33 8.92
N GLU A 17 6.43 2.81 8.41
CA GLU A 17 5.22 2.54 9.17
C GLU A 17 4.96 1.04 9.20
N ILE A 18 4.53 0.55 10.36
CA ILE A 18 4.00 -0.81 10.53
C ILE A 18 2.59 -0.66 11.04
N CYS A 19 1.63 -1.08 10.23
CA CYS A 19 0.21 -0.89 10.48
C CYS A 19 -0.51 -2.23 10.48
N THR A 20 -1.66 -2.27 11.15
CA THR A 20 -2.64 -3.35 10.99
C THR A 20 -3.14 -3.34 9.54
N PHE A 21 -3.07 -4.50 8.88
CA PHE A 21 -3.55 -4.63 7.50
C PHE A 21 -4.97 -5.17 7.47
N TYR A 22 -5.93 -4.36 7.01
CA TYR A 22 -7.32 -4.77 6.81
C TYR A 22 -7.65 -5.16 5.37
N GLY A 23 -6.87 -4.69 4.41
CA GLY A 23 -7.06 -5.05 3.01
C GLY A 23 -6.47 -4.02 2.05
N ILE A 24 -6.57 -4.33 0.77
CA ILE A 24 -6.18 -3.46 -0.33
C ILE A 24 -7.30 -3.46 -1.38
N ARG A 25 -7.54 -2.32 -2.03
CA ARG A 25 -8.47 -2.22 -3.16
C ARG A 25 -7.88 -1.37 -4.27
N TYR A 26 -8.33 -1.58 -5.49
CA TYR A 26 -7.97 -0.73 -6.63
C TYR A 26 -9.03 0.34 -6.87
N ASP A 27 -8.62 1.60 -6.91
CA ASP A 27 -9.44 2.72 -7.34
C ASP A 27 -9.20 2.97 -8.83
N THR A 28 -10.18 2.62 -9.66
CA THR A 28 -10.12 2.77 -11.11
C THR A 28 -10.15 4.21 -11.57
N ARG A 29 -10.75 5.12 -10.78
CA ARG A 29 -10.84 6.55 -11.12
C ARG A 29 -9.49 7.21 -11.02
N TYR A 30 -8.71 6.86 -9.99
CA TYR A 30 -7.39 7.45 -9.74
C TYR A 30 -6.22 6.57 -10.18
N ARG A 31 -6.49 5.38 -10.74
CA ARG A 31 -5.48 4.39 -11.14
C ARG A 31 -4.48 4.12 -10.02
N SER A 32 -5.01 3.73 -8.87
CA SER A 32 -4.20 3.58 -7.66
C SER A 32 -4.71 2.44 -6.77
N ALA A 33 -3.79 1.83 -6.04
CA ALA A 33 -4.12 0.94 -4.94
C ALA A 33 -4.31 1.74 -3.65
N VAL A 34 -5.31 1.38 -2.87
CA VAL A 34 -5.59 1.98 -1.55
C VAL A 34 -5.49 0.88 -0.50
N ILE A 35 -4.56 1.07 0.44
CA ILE A 35 -4.37 0.18 1.59
C ILE A 35 -5.26 0.66 2.73
N SER A 36 -6.01 -0.28 3.31
CA SER A 36 -6.84 -0.03 4.49
C SER A 36 -6.09 -0.47 5.74
N THR A 37 -5.92 0.47 6.68
CA THR A 37 -5.23 0.28 7.95
C THR A 37 -6.11 0.72 9.13
N GLU A 38 -5.60 0.62 10.36
CA GLU A 38 -6.24 1.16 11.58
C GLU A 38 -6.42 2.68 11.57
N HIS A 39 -5.74 3.39 10.66
CA HIS A 39 -5.80 4.85 10.58
C HIS A 39 -6.96 5.32 9.70
N LEU A 40 -8.13 5.52 10.31
CA LEU A 40 -9.37 5.89 9.61
C LEU A 40 -9.37 7.27 8.90
N ASN A 41 -8.44 8.14 9.27
CA ASN A 41 -8.35 9.52 8.78
C ASN A 41 -7.30 9.69 7.66
N HIS A 42 -6.54 8.64 7.34
CA HIS A 42 -5.51 8.68 6.33
C HIS A 42 -5.82 7.70 5.20
N ASP A 43 -5.54 8.13 3.98
CA ASP A 43 -5.49 7.21 2.83
C ASP A 43 -4.02 6.86 2.57
N TYR A 44 -3.77 5.56 2.41
CA TYR A 44 -2.48 4.99 2.02
C TYR A 44 -2.58 4.58 0.56
N VAL A 45 -2.07 5.45 -0.32
CA VAL A 45 -2.31 5.35 -1.76
C VAL A 45 -1.02 5.02 -2.49
N ILE A 46 -1.09 4.11 -3.46
CA ILE A 46 -0.01 3.83 -4.40
C ILE A 46 -0.55 3.99 -5.81
N PRO A 47 -0.16 5.04 -6.55
CA PRO A 47 -0.43 5.10 -7.98
C PRO A 47 0.22 3.91 -8.68
N MET A 48 -0.55 3.15 -9.46
CA MET A 48 -0.07 1.96 -10.18
C MET A 48 -1.09 1.52 -11.23
N ASP A 49 -0.64 0.74 -12.21
CA ASP A 49 -1.55 0.12 -13.17
C ASP A 49 -2.30 -1.06 -12.56
N SER A 50 -3.50 -1.34 -13.11
CA SER A 50 -4.34 -2.44 -12.64
C SER A 50 -3.64 -3.80 -12.72
N LYS A 51 -2.77 -4.02 -13.70
CA LYS A 51 -1.97 -5.24 -13.83
C LYS A 51 -0.97 -5.40 -12.68
N ASP A 52 -0.34 -4.31 -12.26
CA ASP A 52 0.61 -4.31 -11.15
C ASP A 52 -0.13 -4.48 -9.81
N TYR A 53 -1.32 -3.89 -9.68
CA TYR A 53 -2.23 -4.15 -8.55
C TYR A 53 -2.58 -5.64 -8.41
N GLU A 54 -3.02 -6.29 -9.50
CA GLU A 54 -3.37 -7.72 -9.48
C GLU A 54 -2.17 -8.59 -9.11
N THR A 55 -0.97 -8.16 -9.46
CA THR A 55 0.27 -8.85 -9.09
C THR A 55 0.55 -8.72 -7.59
N ALA A 56 0.40 -7.52 -7.03
CA ALA A 56 0.54 -7.29 -5.59
C ALA A 56 -0.52 -8.04 -4.77
N ALA A 57 -1.78 -8.02 -5.23
CA ALA A 57 -2.88 -8.74 -4.58
C ALA A 57 -2.63 -10.25 -4.52
N LYS A 58 -2.08 -10.84 -5.58
CA LYS A 58 -1.70 -12.26 -5.59
C LYS A 58 -0.63 -12.59 -4.54
N GLN A 59 0.41 -11.77 -4.42
CA GLN A 59 1.46 -11.98 -3.43
C GLN A 59 0.92 -11.85 -1.99
N ILE A 60 0.00 -10.92 -1.74
CA ILE A 60 -0.69 -10.80 -0.44
C ILE A 60 -1.53 -12.06 -0.15
N MET A 61 -2.29 -12.55 -1.14
CA MET A 61 -3.08 -13.78 -0.98
C MET A 61 -2.19 -14.99 -0.68
N GLU A 62 -1.03 -15.10 -1.32
CA GLU A 62 -0.05 -16.15 -1.05
C GLU A 62 0.50 -16.05 0.38
N ALA A 63 0.86 -14.86 0.84
CA ALA A 63 1.31 -14.63 2.22
C ALA A 63 0.22 -15.00 3.25
N MET A 64 -1.03 -14.64 2.98
CA MET A 64 -2.16 -15.00 3.85
C MET A 64 -2.39 -16.50 3.92
N LYS A 65 -2.29 -17.22 2.78
CA LYS A 65 -2.37 -18.70 2.76
C LYS A 65 -1.24 -19.36 3.53
N ALA A 66 -0.07 -18.73 3.57
CA ALA A 66 1.07 -19.18 4.35
C ALA A 66 1.00 -18.77 5.83
N HIS A 67 -0.11 -18.18 6.29
CA HIS A 67 -0.31 -17.69 7.67
C HIS A 67 0.78 -16.71 8.13
N VAL A 68 1.31 -15.91 7.20
CA VAL A 68 2.31 -14.88 7.49
C VAL A 68 1.70 -13.79 8.37
N ASN A 69 2.42 -13.39 9.41
CA ASN A 69 1.96 -12.37 10.36
C ASN A 69 2.31 -10.95 9.92
N LEU A 70 3.37 -10.78 9.11
CA LEU A 70 3.87 -9.50 8.62
C LEU A 70 4.26 -9.58 7.14
N ILE A 71 3.76 -8.65 6.34
CA ILE A 71 4.24 -8.43 4.97
C ILE A 71 4.95 -7.08 4.88
N SER A 72 5.98 -6.99 4.04
CA SER A 72 6.68 -5.74 3.72
C SER A 72 6.45 -5.34 2.28
N ILE A 73 6.16 -4.06 2.04
CA ILE A 73 6.17 -3.47 0.70
C ILE A 73 7.59 -3.00 0.38
N GLU A 74 8.20 -3.62 -0.62
CA GLU A 74 9.48 -3.22 -1.20
C GLU A 74 9.29 -2.50 -2.55
N ASN A 75 10.28 -1.72 -2.95
CA ASN A 75 10.37 -1.02 -4.23
C ASN A 75 9.27 0.01 -4.51
N GLY A 76 8.63 0.54 -3.47
CA GLY A 76 7.67 1.64 -3.63
C GLY A 76 7.51 2.48 -2.37
N ILE A 77 7.03 3.70 -2.60
CA ILE A 77 6.74 4.70 -1.58
C ILE A 77 5.22 4.89 -1.53
N ILE A 78 4.65 4.66 -0.35
CA ILE A 78 3.23 4.77 -0.11
C ILE A 78 2.91 6.23 0.18
N CYS A 79 2.02 6.83 -0.60
CA CYS A 79 1.55 8.18 -0.35
C CYS A 79 0.59 8.17 0.83
N ARG A 80 0.98 8.75 1.96
CA ARG A 80 0.10 8.94 3.11
C ARG A 80 -0.45 10.36 3.07
N GLY A 81 -1.74 10.47 2.75
CA GLY A 81 -2.48 11.72 2.67
C GLY A 81 -3.66 11.75 3.64
N ARG A 82 -4.25 12.93 3.82
CA ARG A 82 -5.59 13.01 4.42
C ARG A 82 -6.58 12.31 3.50
N LYS A 83 -7.64 11.76 4.09
CA LYS A 83 -8.68 11.09 3.32
C LYS A 83 -9.21 11.97 2.18
N GLY A 84 -9.19 11.46 0.95
CA GLY A 84 -9.61 12.17 -0.26
C GLY A 84 -8.57 13.10 -0.88
N GLU A 85 -7.35 13.17 -0.34
CA GLU A 85 -6.24 13.92 -0.94
C GLU A 85 -5.67 13.14 -2.13
N SER A 86 -5.75 13.73 -3.33
CA SER A 86 -5.11 13.15 -4.53
C SER A 86 -3.65 13.58 -4.60
N ARG A 87 -2.75 12.62 -4.80
CA ARG A 87 -1.33 12.90 -5.10
C ARG A 87 -0.95 12.37 -6.46
N HIS A 88 -0.32 13.23 -7.24
CA HIS A 88 0.23 12.89 -8.55
C HIS A 88 1.65 12.36 -8.35
N VAL A 89 1.75 11.05 -8.19
CA VAL A 89 3.02 10.32 -8.21
C VAL A 89 3.00 9.38 -9.40
N GLU A 90 4.16 9.19 -10.02
CA GLU A 90 4.31 8.24 -11.12
C GLU A 90 3.87 6.82 -10.70
N PRO A 91 3.29 6.03 -11.62
CA PRO A 91 2.91 4.66 -11.35
C PRO A 91 4.09 3.83 -10.82
N GLN A 92 3.85 3.07 -9.75
CA GLN A 92 4.86 2.29 -9.04
C GLN A 92 4.61 0.79 -9.17
N LYS A 93 5.70 0.01 -9.18
CA LYS A 93 5.66 -1.45 -9.10
C LYS A 93 6.11 -1.89 -7.73
N LEU A 94 5.28 -2.66 -7.05
CA LEU A 94 5.55 -3.13 -5.70
C LEU A 94 5.99 -4.59 -5.71
N LYS A 95 6.78 -4.95 -4.71
CA LYS A 95 7.04 -6.34 -4.33
C LYS A 95 6.60 -6.52 -2.88
N ILE A 96 5.78 -7.54 -2.64
CA ILE A 96 5.31 -7.91 -1.31
C ILE A 96 6.18 -9.06 -0.83
N VAL A 97 6.87 -8.85 0.29
CA VAL A 97 7.75 -9.84 0.89
C VAL A 97 7.17 -10.30 2.23
N PRO A 98 6.91 -11.60 2.41
CA PRO A 98 6.54 -12.13 3.72
C PRO A 98 7.75 -12.10 4.66
N ILE A 99 7.53 -11.70 5.92
CA ILE A 99 8.53 -11.66 6.99
C ILE A 99 8.13 -12.64 8.11
#